data_AF-A0A916Q0R9-F1
#
_entry.id   AF-A0A916Q0R9-F1
#
_cell.length_a   1.000
_cell.length_b   1.000
_cell.length_c   1.000
_cell.angle_alpha   90.00
_cell.angle_beta   90.00
_cell.angle_gamma   90.00
#
_symmetry.space_group_name_H-M   'P 1'
#
loop_
_entity.id
_entity.type
_entity.pdbx_description
1 polymer ?
#
loop_
_entity_poly.entity_id
_entity_poly.type
_entity_poly.pdbx_seq_one_letter_code
_entity_poly.pdbx_strand_id
1 'polypeptide(L)' 'MKPDFSKMTRQELRAYILANREDDEAIAALIQRGNPNSPKFPFPKNDVDLKEMQEILRDKLSHR' A
#
# COMPACT_ATOMS: atom_id res chain seq x y z
N MET A 1 1.31 23.36 -10.45
CA MET A 1 1.18 22.37 -11.54
C MET A 1 1.50 21.01 -10.95
N LYS A 2 0.65 19.99 -11.16
CA LYS A 2 0.91 18.66 -10.56
C LYS A 2 2.05 17.94 -11.28
N PRO A 3 2.88 17.16 -10.58
CA PRO A 3 3.89 16.32 -11.22
C PRO A 3 3.26 15.21 -12.06
N ASP A 4 4.01 14.68 -13.02
CA ASP A 4 3.64 13.45 -13.71
C ASP A 4 4.00 12.24 -12.84
N PHE A 5 3.01 11.72 -12.10
CA PHE A 5 3.21 10.59 -11.20
C PHE A 5 3.64 9.32 -11.93
N SER A 6 3.41 9.16 -13.24
CA SER A 6 3.83 7.97 -13.98
C SER A 6 5.37 7.86 -14.10
N LYS A 7 6.05 9.02 -14.05
CA LYS A 7 7.52 9.12 -14.17
C LYS A 7 8.27 9.00 -12.86
N MET A 8 7.56 9.04 -11.73
CA MET A 8 8.18 8.91 -10.40
C MET A 8 8.49 7.45 -10.08
N THR A 9 9.65 7.20 -9.50
CA THR A 9 9.91 5.95 -8.77
C THR A 9 8.91 5.80 -7.61
N ARG A 10 8.77 4.58 -7.08
CA ARG A 10 7.86 4.33 -5.95
C ARG A 10 8.30 5.09 -4.69
N GLN A 11 9.60 5.33 -4.52
CA GLN A 11 10.14 6.08 -3.38
C GLN A 11 9.81 7.57 -3.49
N GLU A 12 10.00 8.17 -4.68
CA GLU A 12 9.65 9.58 -4.94
C GLU A 12 8.16 9.84 -4.79
N LEU A 13 7.31 8.99 -5.38
CA LEU A 13 5.86 9.12 -5.25
C LEU A 13 5.43 9.03 -3.78
N ARG A 14 6.03 8.13 -3.00
CA ARG A 14 5.75 8.01 -1.57
C ARG A 14 6.17 9.27 -0.80
N ALA A 15 7.34 9.83 -1.09
CA ALA A 15 7.79 11.07 -0.46
C ALA A 15 6.84 12.24 -0.78
N TYR A 16 6.40 12.35 -2.04
CA TYR A 16 5.42 13.35 -2.47
C TYR A 16 4.09 13.22 -1.72
N ILE A 17 3.51 12.01 -1.64
CA ILE A 17 2.25 11.77 -0.93
C ILE A 17 2.36 12.11 0.56
N LEU A 18 3.50 11.80 1.19
CA LEU A 18 3.70 12.12 2.61
C LEU A 18 3.71 13.63 2.88
N ALA A 19 4.20 14.44 1.92
CA ALA A 19 4.16 15.89 1.96
C ALA A 19 2.81 16.48 1.53
N ASN A 20 2.01 15.74 0.75
CA ASN A 20 0.73 16.18 0.17
C ASN A 20 -0.37 15.14 0.47
N ARG A 21 -0.70 14.95 1.76
CA ARG A 21 -1.54 13.84 2.21
C ARG A 21 -2.99 13.86 1.72
N GLU A 22 -3.44 14.99 1.19
CA GLU A 22 -4.80 15.20 0.66
C GLU A 22 -4.85 15.15 -0.87
N ASP A 23 -3.73 14.88 -1.55
CA ASP A 23 -3.70 14.74 -3.02
C ASP A 23 -4.18 13.33 -3.44
N ASP A 24 -5.49 13.18 -3.55
CA ASP A 24 -6.16 11.91 -3.91
C ASP A 24 -5.63 11.31 -5.21
N GLU A 25 -5.23 12.14 -6.19
CA GLU A 25 -4.65 11.66 -7.45
C GLU A 25 -3.28 10.99 -7.23
N ALA A 26 -2.46 11.54 -6.35
CA ALA A 26 -1.17 10.94 -6.01
C ALA A 26 -1.37 9.61 -5.25
N ILE A 27 -2.34 9.57 -4.33
CA ILE A 27 -2.73 8.36 -3.61
C ILE A 27 -3.23 7.29 -4.58
N ALA A 28 -4.11 7.65 -5.51
CA ALA A 28 -4.62 6.75 -6.55
C ALA A 28 -3.49 6.21 -7.43
N ALA A 29 -2.53 7.06 -7.84
CA ALA A 29 -1.37 6.65 -8.62
C ALA A 29 -0.48 5.63 -7.89
N LEU A 30 -0.38 5.71 -6.55
CA LEU A 30 0.34 4.71 -5.75
C LEU A 30 -0.43 3.38 -5.68
N ILE A 31 -1.75 3.44 -5.49
CA ILE A 31 -2.62 2.24 -5.41
C ILE A 31 -2.58 1.46 -6.73
N GLN A 32 -2.63 2.14 -7.88
CA GLN A 32 -2.60 1.52 -9.21
C GLN A 32 -1.31 0.74 -9.51
N ARG A 33 -0.22 0.99 -8.78
CA ARG A 33 1.04 0.23 -8.92
C ARG A 33 1.03 -1.11 -8.19
N GLY A 34 -0.04 -1.44 -7.46
CA GLY A 34 -0.19 -2.74 -6.81
C GLY A 34 -0.17 -3.89 -7.83
N ASN A 35 0.52 -4.98 -7.50
CA ASN A 35 0.50 -6.17 -8.35
C ASN A 35 -0.92 -6.79 -8.34
N PRO A 36 -1.61 -6.89 -9.49
CA PRO A 36 -2.97 -7.42 -9.56
C PRO A 36 -3.08 -8.90 -9.16
N ASN A 37 -1.96 -9.64 -9.22
CA ASN A 37 -1.89 -11.06 -8.86
C ASN A 37 -1.51 -11.29 -7.38
N SER A 38 -1.45 -10.24 -6.55
CA SER A 38 -1.15 -10.39 -5.13
C SER A 38 -2.22 -11.20 -4.42
N PRO A 39 -1.86 -12.08 -3.45
CA PRO A 39 -2.83 -12.75 -2.61
C PRO A 39 -3.74 -11.74 -1.88
N LYS A 40 -5.04 -12.04 -1.84
CA LYS A 40 -6.04 -11.22 -1.15
C LYS A 40 -6.29 -11.78 0.23
N PHE A 41 -6.30 -10.91 1.23
CA PHE A 41 -6.54 -11.27 2.63
C PHE A 41 -7.84 -10.59 3.06
N PRO A 42 -8.90 -11.35 3.39
CA PRO A 42 -10.14 -10.76 3.88
C PRO A 42 -9.93 -10.10 5.24
N PHE A 43 -10.78 -9.12 5.56
CA PHE A 43 -10.80 -8.53 6.89
C PHE A 43 -11.27 -9.59 7.92
N PRO A 44 -10.61 -9.71 9.08
CA PRO A 44 -10.92 -10.75 10.07
C PRO A 44 -12.32 -10.56 10.65
N LYS A 45 -13.08 -11.65 10.81
CA LYS A 45 -14.45 -11.63 11.34
C LYS A 45 -14.56 -12.20 12.75
N ASN A 46 -13.51 -12.88 13.22
CA ASN A 46 -13.42 -13.50 14.54
C ASN A 46 -11.95 -13.51 15.02
N ASP A 47 -11.72 -13.98 16.24
CA ASP A 47 -10.39 -13.98 16.86
C ASP A 47 -9.38 -14.91 16.18
N VAL A 48 -9.84 -16.00 15.55
CA VAL A 48 -8.99 -16.91 14.79
C VAL A 48 -8.48 -16.23 13.53
N ASP A 49 -9.38 -15.59 12.77
CA ASP A 49 -9.02 -14.81 11.59
C ASP A 49 -8.07 -13.65 11.96
N LEU A 50 -8.30 -13.00 13.11
CA LEU A 50 -7.46 -11.91 13.60
C LEU A 50 -6.03 -12.40 13.87
N LYS A 51 -5.90 -13.58 14.49
CA LYS A 51 -4.60 -14.20 14.76
C LYS A 51 -3.88 -14.58 13.46
N GLU A 52 -4.60 -15.15 12.49
CA GLU A 52 -4.03 -15.45 11.16
C GLU A 52 -3.51 -14.18 10.48
N MET A 53 -4.31 -13.10 10.47
CA MET A 53 -3.89 -11.81 9.93
C MET A 53 -2.62 -11.27 10.61
N GLN A 54 -2.50 -11.41 11.94
CA GLN A 54 -1.31 -10.98 12.67
C GLN A 54 -0.05 -11.74 12.25
N GLU A 55 -0.13 -13.07 12.06
CA GLU A 55 1.01 -13.86 11.60
C GLU A 55 1.42 -13.47 10.16
N ILE A 56 0.45 -13.30 9.25
CA ILE A 56 0.72 -12.83 7.88
C ILE A 56 1.44 -11.48 7.88
N LEU A 57 1.02 -10.55 8.75
CA LEU A 57 1.64 -9.24 8.87
C LEU A 57 3.06 -9.34 9.43
N ARG A 58 3.30 -10.19 10.44
CA ARG A 58 4.64 -10.44 10.99
C ARG A 58 5.59 -10.95 9.92
N ASP A 59 5.19 -11.97 9.16
CA ASP A 59 6.01 -12.54 8.09
C ASP A 59 6.33 -11.51 7.01
N LYS A 60 5.38 -10.65 6.64
CA LYS A 60 5.62 -9.59 5.64
C LYS A 60 6.51 -8.46 6.12
N LEU A 61 6.58 -8.23 7.43
CA LEU A 61 7.42 -7.20 8.02
C LEU A 61 8.84 -7.70 8.28
N SER A 62 9.03 -9.00 8.55
CA SER A 62 10.36 -9.59 8.74
C SER A 62 11.16 -9.71 7.44
N HIS A 63 10.49 -9.84 6.29
CA HIS A 63 11.11 -9.96 4.97
C HIS A 63 11.18 -8.61 4.21
N ARG A 64 11.02 -7.48 4.90
CA ARG A 64 10.97 -6.14 4.30
C ARG A 64 12.32 -5.44 4.27
#